data_AF-A0A378V1Z0-F1
#
_entry.id   AF-A0A378V1Z0-F1
#
_cell.length_a   1.000
_cell.length_b   1.000
_cell.length_c   1.000
_cell.angle_alpha   90.00
_cell.angle_beta   90.00
_cell.angle_gamma   90.00
#
_symmetry.space_group_name_H-M   'P 1'
#
loop_
_entity.id
_entity.type
_entity.pdbx_description
1 polymer ?
#
loop_
_entity_poly.entity_id
_entity_poly.type
_entity_poly.pdbx_seq_one_letter_code
_entity_poly.pdbx_strand_id
1 'polypeptide(L)'
;MMYPLVLDLADDGVAVTVTCRVLGFFTQAFYKWRKAPLSQREWDDAHLINAARDIHADNPAFGYRFIADELPGRGIIAGENRVARAVFPGTDLIDLRQASAD
;
A
#
# COMPACT_ATOMS: atom_id res chain seq x y z
N MET A 1 8.54 4.14 3.71
CA MET A 1 10.03 4.14 3.62
C MET A 1 10.46 5.39 2.87
N MET A 2 11.50 6.11 3.32
CA MET A 2 11.94 7.39 2.73
C MET A 2 13.09 7.24 1.70
N TYR A 3 13.37 6.01 1.26
CA TYR A 3 14.41 5.78 0.24
C TYR A 3 14.08 6.32 -1.16
N PRO A 4 12.81 6.41 -1.62
CA PRO A 4 12.48 7.08 -2.89
C PRO A 4 12.99 8.53 -2.96
N LEU A 5 12.89 9.27 -1.85
CA LEU A 5 13.41 10.64 -1.76
C LEU A 5 14.93 10.73 -2.05
N VAL A 6 15.68 9.67 -1.75
CA VAL A 6 17.12 9.62 -2.06
C VAL A 6 17.37 9.50 -3.56
N LEU A 7 16.43 8.90 -4.32
CA LEU A 7 16.49 8.85 -5.78
C LEU A 7 16.16 10.23 -6.37
N ASP A 8 15.05 10.83 -5.92
CA ASP A 8 14.60 12.15 -6.41
C ASP A 8 15.71 13.20 -6.27
N LEU A 9 16.37 13.24 -5.09
CA LEU A 9 17.48 14.16 -4.85
C LEU A 9 18.73 13.81 -5.65
N ALA A 10 18.97 12.53 -5.95
CA ALA A 10 20.09 12.14 -6.81
C ALA A 10 19.88 12.57 -8.26
N ASP A 11 18.64 12.55 -8.74
CA ASP A 11 18.26 13.06 -10.06
C ASP A 11 18.47 14.58 -10.14
N ASP A 12 18.28 15.30 -9.02
CA ASP A 12 18.63 16.73 -8.87
C ASP A 12 20.14 17.00 -8.68
N GLY A 13 20.99 15.97 -8.72
CA GLY A 13 22.45 16.08 -8.61
C GLY A 13 22.99 16.08 -7.17
N VAL A 14 22.16 15.82 -6.17
CA VAL A 14 22.60 15.68 -4.77
C VAL A 14 23.23 14.30 -4.56
N ALA A 15 24.44 14.26 -3.99
CA ALA A 15 25.12 13.01 -3.76
C ALA A 15 24.34 12.10 -2.77
N VAL A 16 24.02 10.87 -3.20
CA VAL A 16 23.34 9.83 -2.40
C VAL A 16 23.92 9.69 -0.99
N THR A 17 25.25 9.72 -0.86
CA THR A 17 25.94 9.60 0.44
C THR A 17 25.62 10.76 1.38
N VAL A 18 25.45 11.97 0.85
CA VAL A 18 25.06 13.16 1.64
C VAL A 18 23.62 13.01 2.08
N THR A 19 22.71 12.66 1.16
CA THR A 19 21.29 12.46 1.46
C THR A 19 21.08 11.36 2.50
N CYS A 20 21.72 10.20 2.34
CA CYS A 20 21.64 9.12 3.32
C CYS A 20 22.14 9.56 4.69
N ARG A 21 23.24 10.33 4.76
CA ARG A 21 23.76 10.84 6.05
C ARG A 21 22.77 11.81 6.71
N VAL A 22 22.17 12.73 5.94
CA VAL A 22 21.18 13.70 6.45
C VAL A 22 19.92 12.99 6.95
N LEU A 23 19.46 11.97 6.22
CA LEU A 23 18.28 11.19 6.59
C LEU A 23 18.55 10.10 7.65
N GLY A 24 19.80 9.96 8.13
CA GLY A 24 20.18 8.97 9.13
C GLY A 24 20.20 7.52 8.64
N PHE A 25 20.33 7.31 7.33
CA PHE A 25 20.40 5.98 6.71
C PHE A 25 21.85 5.56 6.41
N PHE A 26 22.07 4.24 6.45
CA PHE A 26 23.30 3.67 5.91
C PHE A 26 23.23 3.62 4.38
N THR A 27 24.26 4.14 3.70
CA THR A 27 24.35 4.09 2.23
C THR A 27 24.25 2.67 1.67
N GLN A 28 24.79 1.67 2.40
CA GLN A 28 24.67 0.26 2.03
C GLN A 28 23.20 -0.23 2.07
N ALA A 29 22.40 0.24 3.03
CA ALA A 29 20.99 -0.10 3.11
C ALA A 29 20.21 0.49 1.92
N PHE A 30 20.52 1.72 1.52
CA PHE A 30 19.96 2.32 0.30
C PHE A 30 20.26 1.48 -0.94
N TYR A 31 21.52 1.12 -1.18
CA TYR A 31 21.85 0.31 -2.37
C TYR A 31 21.27 -1.10 -2.32
N LYS A 32 21.09 -1.69 -1.13
CA LYS A 32 20.37 -2.96 -0.96
C LYS A 32 18.91 -2.80 -1.34
N TRP A 33 18.25 -1.76 -0.82
CA TRP A 33 16.87 -1.43 -1.17
C TRP A 33 16.72 -1.15 -2.68
N ARG A 34 17.63 -0.38 -3.28
CA ARG A 34 17.57 -0.04 -4.71
C ARG A 34 17.54 -1.26 -5.65
N LYS A 35 18.10 -2.40 -5.23
CA LYS A 35 18.07 -3.65 -6.01
C LYS A 35 16.70 -4.34 -5.99
N ALA A 36 15.96 -4.19 -4.89
CA ALA A 36 14.65 -4.80 -4.69
C ALA A 36 13.82 -3.85 -3.80
N PRO A 37 13.31 -2.74 -4.38
CA PRO A 37 12.74 -1.63 -3.61
C PRO A 37 11.38 -1.96 -2.99
N LEU A 38 10.68 -2.93 -3.56
CA LEU A 38 9.40 -3.45 -3.10
C LEU A 38 9.52 -4.96 -2.96
N SER A 39 9.06 -5.49 -1.83
CA SER A 39 8.81 -6.92 -1.70
C SER A 39 7.58 -7.33 -2.51
N GLN A 40 7.49 -8.61 -2.87
CA GLN A 40 6.30 -9.14 -3.54
C GLN A 40 5.03 -8.85 -2.74
N ARG A 41 5.12 -8.92 -1.40
CA ARG A 41 4.00 -8.63 -0.52
C ARG A 41 3.54 -7.17 -0.62
N GLU A 42 4.47 -6.22 -0.61
CA GLU A 42 4.14 -4.80 -0.79
C GLU A 42 3.54 -4.53 -2.17
N TRP A 43 4.01 -5.23 -3.20
CA TRP A 43 3.45 -5.17 -4.54
C TRP A 43 2.02 -5.69 -4.58
N ASP A 44 1.76 -6.87 -4.00
CA ASP A 44 0.42 -7.45 -3.91
C ASP A 44 -0.54 -6.55 -3.11
N ASP A 45 -0.07 -5.99 -1.99
CA ASP A 45 -0.86 -5.10 -1.14
C ASP A 45 -1.18 -3.78 -1.88
N ALA A 46 -0.24 -3.24 -2.66
CA ALA A 46 -0.50 -2.06 -3.50
C ALA A 46 -1.56 -2.34 -4.58
N HIS A 47 -1.49 -3.50 -5.26
CA HIS A 47 -2.48 -3.89 -6.26
C HIS A 47 -3.86 -4.11 -5.64
N LEU A 48 -3.91 -4.76 -4.47
CA LEU A 48 -5.12 -4.93 -3.70
C LEU A 48 -5.77 -3.60 -3.33
N ILE A 49 -5.00 -2.65 -2.78
CA ILE A 49 -5.51 -1.34 -2.36
C ILE A 49 -6.03 -0.54 -3.56
N ASN A 50 -5.30 -0.55 -4.68
CA ASN A 50 -5.73 0.16 -5.88
C ASN A 50 -7.05 -0.42 -6.43
N ALA A 51 -7.13 -1.74 -6.60
CA ALA A 51 -8.35 -2.38 -7.08
C ALA A 51 -9.54 -2.16 -6.13
N ALA A 52 -9.30 -2.22 -4.82
CA ALA A 52 -10.33 -1.96 -3.83
C ALA A 52 -10.84 -0.51 -3.88
N ARG A 53 -9.95 0.47 -4.08
CA ARG A 53 -10.32 1.87 -4.25
C ARG A 53 -11.16 2.09 -5.50
N ASP A 54 -10.80 1.48 -6.60
CA ASP A 54 -11.56 1.57 -7.84
C ASP A 54 -12.97 0.97 -7.68
N ILE A 55 -13.09 -0.22 -7.08
CA ILE A 55 -14.39 -0.87 -6.81
C ILE A 55 -15.27 0.02 -5.92
N HIS A 56 -14.67 0.61 -4.88
CA HIS A 56 -15.39 1.49 -3.97
C HIS A 56 -15.77 2.83 -4.62
N ALA A 57 -14.94 3.36 -5.52
CA ALA A 57 -15.26 4.58 -6.26
C ALA A 57 -16.47 4.39 -7.18
N ASP A 58 -16.59 3.22 -7.80
CA ASP A 58 -17.75 2.86 -8.63
C ASP A 58 -19.01 2.61 -7.77
N ASN A 59 -18.84 2.17 -6.51
CA ASN A 59 -19.90 1.71 -5.63
C ASN A 59 -19.73 2.21 -4.17
N PRO A 60 -19.81 3.53 -3.92
CA PRO A 60 -19.41 4.12 -2.65
C PRO A 60 -20.33 3.77 -1.47
N ALA A 61 -21.56 3.33 -1.75
CA ALA A 61 -22.51 2.89 -0.72
C ALA A 61 -22.15 1.52 -0.12
N PHE A 62 -21.27 0.75 -0.76
CA PHE A 62 -20.97 -0.62 -0.35
C PHE A 62 -19.66 -0.71 0.43
N GLY A 63 -19.67 -1.53 1.49
CA GLY A 63 -18.52 -1.76 2.37
C GLY A 63 -17.52 -2.81 1.87
N TYR A 64 -16.52 -3.13 2.70
CA TYR A 64 -15.39 -4.00 2.36
C TYR A 64 -15.75 -5.44 1.95
N ARG A 65 -16.94 -5.95 2.33
CA ARG A 65 -17.40 -7.31 1.94
C ARG A 65 -17.73 -7.36 0.45
N PHE A 66 -18.46 -6.36 -0.04
CA PHE A 66 -18.72 -6.19 -1.47
C PHE A 66 -17.41 -6.05 -2.25
N ILE A 67 -16.47 -5.25 -1.73
CA ILE A 67 -15.14 -5.11 -2.34
C ILE A 67 -14.43 -6.47 -2.43
N ALA A 68 -14.48 -7.28 -1.36
CA ALA A 68 -13.87 -8.61 -1.36
C ALA A 68 -14.47 -9.55 -2.41
N ASP A 69 -15.76 -9.48 -2.66
CA ASP A 69 -16.46 -10.29 -3.66
C ASP A 69 -16.16 -9.87 -5.11
N GLU A 70 -15.85 -8.59 -5.34
CA GLU A 70 -15.51 -8.05 -6.66
C GLU A 70 -14.04 -8.27 -7.07
N LEU A 71 -13.12 -8.40 -6.10
CA LEU A 71 -11.68 -8.58 -6.36
C LEU A 71 -11.31 -9.78 -7.25
N PRO A 72 -11.95 -10.97 -7.13
CA PRO A 72 -11.70 -12.09 -8.03
C PRO A 72 -11.96 -11.74 -9.51
N GLY A 73 -12.93 -10.87 -9.81
CA GLY A 73 -13.19 -10.37 -11.16
C GLY A 73 -12.04 -9.55 -11.75
N ARG A 74 -11.14 -9.06 -10.89
CA ARG A 74 -9.90 -8.34 -11.25
C ARG A 74 -8.64 -9.21 -11.12
N GLY A 75 -8.79 -10.52 -10.91
CA GLY A 75 -7.67 -11.47 -10.76
C GLY A 75 -6.95 -11.40 -9.41
N ILE A 76 -7.55 -10.74 -8.41
CA ILE A 76 -6.95 -10.58 -7.07
C ILE A 76 -7.67 -11.50 -6.09
N ILE A 77 -6.91 -12.38 -5.44
CA ILE A 77 -7.45 -13.28 -4.41
C ILE A 77 -7.03 -12.74 -3.03
N ALA A 78 -8.00 -12.20 -2.30
CA ALA A 78 -7.80 -11.71 -0.94
C ALA A 78 -9.04 -12.01 -0.08
N GLY A 79 -8.84 -12.56 1.11
CA GLY A 79 -9.94 -12.75 2.06
C GLY A 79 -10.41 -11.43 2.67
N GLU A 80 -11.67 -11.38 3.11
CA GLU A 80 -12.32 -10.18 3.68
C GLU A 80 -11.44 -9.46 4.73
N ASN A 81 -10.83 -10.21 5.66
CA ASN A 81 -9.96 -9.66 6.71
C ASN A 81 -8.66 -9.03 6.17
N ARG A 82 -8.19 -9.46 5.00
CA ARG A 82 -7.05 -8.81 4.31
C ARG A 82 -7.50 -7.51 3.66
N VAL A 83 -8.66 -7.53 3.00
CA VAL A 83 -9.26 -6.34 2.37
C VAL A 83 -9.56 -5.27 3.41
N ALA A 84 -10.24 -5.62 4.50
CA ALA A 84 -10.59 -4.69 5.58
C ALA A 84 -9.35 -3.97 6.14
N ARG A 85 -8.27 -4.71 6.43
CA ARG A 85 -7.02 -4.12 6.95
C ARG A 85 -6.28 -3.26 5.92
N ALA A 86 -6.33 -3.64 4.64
CA ALA A 86 -5.62 -2.94 3.58
C ALA A 86 -6.33 -1.62 3.20
N VAL A 87 -7.66 -1.61 3.18
CA VAL A 87 -8.48 -0.47 2.73
C VAL A 87 -8.83 0.48 3.88
N PHE A 88 -8.99 -0.04 5.10
CA PHE A 88 -9.41 0.73 6.28
C PHE A 88 -8.41 0.57 7.44
N PRO A 89 -7.17 1.10 7.32
CA PRO A 89 -6.20 1.01 8.40
C PRO A 89 -6.64 1.87 9.59
N GLY A 90 -6.95 1.22 10.72
CA GLY A 90 -7.26 1.88 12.00
C GLY A 90 -8.76 1.97 12.36
N THR A 91 -9.66 1.46 11.52
CA THR A 91 -11.09 1.32 11.85
C THR A 91 -11.30 0.01 12.61
N ASP A 92 -11.91 0.07 13.79
CA ASP A 92 -12.12 -1.12 14.63
C ASP A 92 -13.10 -2.08 13.93
N LEU A 93 -12.88 -3.39 14.08
CA LEU A 93 -13.72 -4.43 13.44
C LEU A 93 -15.20 -4.36 13.89
N ILE A 94 -15.46 -3.65 14.99
CA ILE A 94 -16.77 -3.41 15.57
C ILE A 94 -17.57 -2.38 14.73
N ASP A 95 -16.93 -1.31 14.26
CA ASP A 95 -17.58 -0.28 13.42
C ASP A 95 -17.96 -0.86 12.04
N LEU A 96 -17.11 -1.75 11.52
CA LEU A 96 -17.31 -2.47 10.26
C LEU A 96 -18.46 -3.48 10.30
N ARG A 97 -18.90 -3.89 11.49
CA ARG A 97 -20.03 -4.80 11.68
C ARG A 97 -21.37 -4.05 11.64
N GLN A 98 -21.40 -2.79 12.10
CA GLN A 98 -22.60 -1.94 12.10
C GLN A 98 -22.88 -1.34 10.71
N ALA A 99 -21.86 -0.97 9.94
CA ALA A 99 -22.03 -0.41 8.59
C ALA A 99 -22.50 -1.42 7.51
N SER A 100 -22.69 -2.69 7.85
CA SER A 100 -23.19 -3.73 6.93
C SER A 100 -24.63 -4.18 7.23
N ALA A 101 -25.29 -3.50 8.17
CA ALA A 101 -26.66 -3.80 8.61
C ALA A 101 -27.71 -2.79 8.10
N ASP A 102 -27.30 -1.78 7.33
CA ASP A 102 -28.14 -0.80 6.65
C ASP A 102 -28.10 -1.03 5.12
#